data_AF-A0A919J553-F1
#
_entry.id   AF-A0A919J553-F1
#
_cell.length_a   1.000
_cell.length_b   1.000
_cell.length_c   1.000
_cell.angle_alpha   90.00
_cell.angle_beta   90.00
_cell.angle_gamma   90.00
#
_symmetry.space_group_name_H-M   'P 1'
#
loop_
_entity.id
_entity.type
_entity.pdbx_description
1 polymer ?
#
loop_
_entity_poly.entity_id
_entity_poly.type
_entity_poly.pdbx_seq_one_letter_code
_entity_poly.pdbx_strand_id
1 'polypeptide(L)'
;MVQDAWAARRAAQVIAAVTGLAVLLFSVALNAIGERDREVKAQDDRLGVTLSQQVDAVAGYFEQARMADLLVARNPAFTDFYRTPGTTRQKIAVGGALTRRVNDALASLEQVFPGRVGEACFVNADGAEIARVVNGMAATSAQLSKDESANAFFAPTLALEPGRVYQAKKYVSEDTHDEVVSNSTVVTAAGHRGLVHFEIALASFRMPQTVSGTTATIVDADSGQILVDSRAADTDHALAGLVAVRSSGGVTTIGSRRVAYRRLTATATNANSWYLTVSAPAVTAGRSRGFGVGPLLLVLVALLTILAAAASGWNQWRRSRYAALHDNLTGLANSALLSQHVAAALHGGHPAAVLAIDLELWTTTENSPCRKLLTCLASTGCGFPPRPRTRPRNGATPQSPTGRRARPSPPSGGSSGSG
;
A
#
# COMPACT_ATOMS: atom_id res chain seq x y z
N MET A 1 46.57 31.20 21.66
CA MET A 1 46.71 30.92 20.21
C MET A 1 46.80 29.43 19.87
N VAL A 2 47.81 28.66 20.31
CA VAL A 2 47.92 27.22 19.93
C VAL A 2 46.83 26.34 20.58
N GLN A 3 46.47 26.60 21.84
CA GLN A 3 45.40 25.86 22.53
C GLN A 3 44.00 26.12 21.91
N ASP A 4 43.74 27.35 21.47
CA ASP A 4 42.46 27.73 20.84
C ASP A 4 42.28 27.02 19.48
N ALA A 5 43.36 26.90 18.71
CA ALA A 5 43.35 26.20 17.41
C ALA A 5 43.05 24.70 17.55
N TRP A 6 43.52 24.06 18.62
CA TRP A 6 43.29 22.65 18.87
C TRP A 6 41.86 22.35 19.34
N ALA A 7 41.29 23.21 20.21
CA ALA A 7 39.90 23.11 20.62
C ALA A 7 38.94 23.29 19.43
N ALA A 8 39.23 24.27 18.55
CA ALA A 8 38.47 24.49 17.34
C ALA A 8 38.48 23.28 16.39
N ARG A 9 39.65 22.64 16.20
CA ARG A 9 39.78 21.45 15.35
C ARG A 9 38.97 20.26 15.88
N ARG A 10 38.93 20.06 17.21
CA ARG A 10 38.14 19.00 17.84
C ARG A 10 36.64 19.24 17.72
N ALA A 11 36.20 20.47 17.97
CA ALA A 11 34.81 20.84 17.80
C ALA A 11 34.36 20.61 16.34
N ALA A 12 35.17 21.01 15.37
CA ALA A 12 34.90 20.78 13.96
C ALA A 12 34.78 19.28 13.60
N GLN A 13 35.65 18.43 14.15
CA GLN A 13 35.59 16.97 13.93
C GLN A 13 34.33 16.33 14.52
N VAL A 14 33.93 16.72 15.73
CA VAL A 14 32.70 16.21 16.37
C VAL A 14 31.46 16.67 15.59
N ILE A 15 31.40 17.95 15.22
CA ILE A 15 30.30 18.49 14.42
C ILE A 15 30.20 17.75 13.08
N ALA A 16 31.33 17.51 12.41
CA ALA A 16 31.36 16.77 11.14
C ALA A 16 30.86 15.33 11.31
N ALA A 17 31.28 14.61 12.35
CA ALA A 17 30.84 13.24 12.61
C ALA A 17 29.33 13.15 12.92
N VAL A 18 28.82 14.06 13.77
CA VAL A 18 27.40 14.13 14.10
C VAL A 18 26.56 14.48 12.87
N THR A 19 27.03 15.44 12.06
CA THR A 19 26.35 15.82 10.82
C THR A 19 26.34 14.67 9.81
N GLY A 20 27.46 13.96 9.65
CA GLY A 20 27.55 12.78 8.80
C GLY A 20 26.60 11.66 9.23
N LEU A 21 26.53 11.38 10.54
CA LEU A 21 25.58 10.41 11.09
C LEU A 21 24.14 10.84 10.85
N ALA A 22 23.81 12.12 11.08
CA ALA A 22 22.47 12.64 10.85
C ALA A 22 22.06 12.50 9.38
N VAL A 23 22.95 12.81 8.43
CA VAL A 23 22.71 12.64 6.98
C VAL A 23 22.52 11.17 6.61
N LEU A 24 23.30 10.27 7.21
CA LEU A 24 23.18 8.83 6.95
C LEU A 24 21.85 8.28 7.48
N LEU A 25 21.48 8.62 8.72
CA LEU A 25 20.19 8.23 9.31
C LEU A 25 19.01 8.79 8.50
N PHE A 26 19.12 10.05 8.07
CA PHE A 26 18.10 10.68 7.23
C PHE A 26 17.99 10.00 5.86
N SER A 27 19.11 9.65 5.23
CA SER A 27 19.14 8.91 3.96
C SER A 27 18.50 7.52 4.08
N VAL A 28 18.80 6.80 5.16
CA VAL A 28 18.21 5.48 5.43
C VAL A 28 16.70 5.60 5.68
N ALA A 29 16.27 6.60 6.45
CA ALA A 29 14.85 6.86 6.70
C ALA A 29 14.10 7.19 5.40
N LEU A 30 14.67 8.04 4.54
CA LEU A 30 14.07 8.37 3.24
C LEU A 30 14.00 7.16 2.30
N ASN A 31 15.04 6.32 2.28
CA ASN A 31 15.02 5.10 1.46
C ASN A 31 13.95 4.11 1.93
N ALA A 32 13.82 3.89 3.23
CA ALA A 32 12.80 3.01 3.80
C ALA A 32 11.37 3.50 3.49
N ILE A 33 11.14 4.81 3.49
CA ILE A 33 9.85 5.40 3.07
C ILE A 33 9.64 5.17 1.56
N GLY A 34 10.66 5.41 0.74
CA GLY A 34 10.57 5.23 -0.71
C GLY A 34 10.34 3.79 -1.16
N GLU A 35 10.96 2.80 -0.50
CA GLU A 35 10.72 1.37 -0.76
C GLU A 35 9.26 0.99 -0.47
N ARG A 36 8.70 1.50 0.62
CA ARG A 36 7.31 1.27 0.98
C ARG A 36 6.35 1.87 -0.05
N ASP A 37 6.57 3.11 -0.47
CA ASP A 37 5.72 3.75 -1.47
C ASP A 37 5.75 2.99 -2.80
N ARG A 38 6.92 2.45 -3.18
CA ARG A 38 7.05 1.56 -4.35
C ARG A 38 6.30 0.25 -4.16
N GLU A 39 6.36 -0.36 -2.98
CA GLU A 39 5.65 -1.62 -2.70
C GLU A 39 4.13 -1.42 -2.72
N VAL A 40 3.62 -0.35 -2.08
CA VAL A 40 2.20 0.02 -2.12
C VAL A 40 1.78 0.32 -3.55
N LYS A 41 2.57 1.10 -4.30
CA LYS A 41 2.27 1.38 -5.71
C LYS A 41 2.25 0.11 -6.55
N ALA A 42 3.22 -0.78 -6.38
CA ALA A 42 3.26 -2.05 -7.09
C ALA A 42 2.06 -2.95 -6.73
N GLN A 43 1.61 -2.93 -5.46
CA GLN A 43 0.39 -3.61 -5.05
C GLN A 43 -0.85 -3.00 -5.71
N ASP A 44 -0.97 -1.67 -5.72
CA ASP A 44 -2.08 -0.94 -6.35
C ASP A 44 -2.16 -1.22 -7.85
N ASP A 45 -1.02 -1.18 -8.55
CA ASP A 45 -0.93 -1.45 -9.99
C ASP A 45 -1.36 -2.90 -10.28
N ARG A 46 -0.93 -3.89 -9.47
CA ARG A 46 -1.36 -5.30 -9.61
C ARG A 46 -2.86 -5.48 -9.37
N LEU A 47 -3.39 -4.90 -8.28
CA LEU A 47 -4.82 -4.97 -7.98
C LEU A 47 -5.65 -4.29 -9.08
N GLY A 48 -5.15 -3.18 -9.64
CA GLY A 48 -5.77 -2.47 -10.75
C GLY A 48 -5.85 -3.32 -12.03
N VAL A 49 -4.77 -4.01 -12.40
CA VAL A 49 -4.77 -4.93 -13.56
C VAL A 49 -5.74 -6.08 -13.34
N THR A 50 -5.68 -6.75 -12.18
CA THR A 50 -6.60 -7.85 -11.87
C THR A 50 -8.04 -7.36 -11.88
N LEU A 51 -8.35 -6.21 -11.27
CA LEU A 51 -9.69 -5.63 -11.30
C LEU A 51 -10.17 -5.35 -12.72
N SER A 52 -9.33 -4.82 -13.60
CA SER A 52 -9.71 -4.59 -15.00
C SER A 52 -10.07 -5.90 -15.70
N GLN A 53 -9.28 -6.96 -15.51
CA GLN A 53 -9.61 -8.29 -16.03
C GLN A 53 -10.95 -8.81 -15.51
N GLN A 54 -11.26 -8.58 -14.23
CA GLN A 54 -12.56 -8.96 -13.65
C GLN A 54 -13.72 -8.17 -14.25
N VAL A 55 -13.55 -6.86 -14.43
CA VAL A 55 -14.56 -6.00 -15.06
C VAL A 55 -14.82 -6.44 -16.49
N ASP A 56 -13.76 -6.71 -17.25
CA ASP A 56 -13.88 -7.15 -18.64
C ASP A 56 -14.54 -8.54 -18.73
N ALA A 57 -14.25 -9.45 -17.80
CA ALA A 57 -14.89 -10.75 -17.73
C ALA A 57 -16.40 -10.66 -17.45
N VAL A 58 -16.82 -9.85 -16.47
CA VAL A 58 -18.24 -9.64 -16.15
C VAL A 58 -18.96 -8.93 -17.29
N ALA A 59 -18.35 -7.89 -17.87
CA ALA A 59 -18.91 -7.18 -19.01
C ALA A 59 -19.05 -8.09 -20.25
N GLY A 60 -18.03 -8.89 -20.55
CA GLY A 60 -18.06 -9.88 -21.62
C GLY A 60 -19.16 -10.94 -21.39
N TYR A 61 -19.35 -11.36 -20.14
CA TYR A 61 -20.41 -12.30 -19.80
C TYR A 61 -21.81 -11.70 -20.01
N PHE A 62 -22.04 -10.45 -19.59
CA PHE A 62 -23.30 -9.76 -19.85
C PHE A 62 -23.57 -9.57 -21.33
N GLU A 63 -22.56 -9.23 -22.11
CA GLU A 63 -22.70 -9.09 -23.55
C GLU A 63 -23.02 -10.44 -24.22
N GLN A 64 -22.37 -11.52 -23.77
CA GLN A 64 -22.70 -12.86 -24.25
C GLN A 64 -24.15 -13.25 -23.93
N ALA A 65 -24.62 -12.97 -22.70
CA ALA A 65 -25.99 -13.25 -22.29
C ALA A 65 -27.00 -12.45 -23.12
N ARG A 66 -26.71 -11.17 -23.36
CA ARG A 66 -27.50 -10.30 -24.24
C ARG A 66 -27.61 -10.87 -25.65
N MET A 67 -26.50 -11.33 -26.21
CA MET A 67 -26.49 -11.91 -27.56
C MET A 67 -27.26 -13.23 -27.64
N ALA A 68 -27.17 -14.08 -26.62
CA ALA A 68 -27.94 -15.32 -26.56
C ALA A 68 -29.45 -15.06 -26.50
N ASP A 69 -29.87 -14.10 -25.68
CA ASP A 69 -31.28 -13.72 -25.53
C ASP A 69 -31.87 -13.22 -26.87
N LEU A 70 -31.12 -12.35 -27.56
CA LEU A 70 -31.51 -11.84 -28.88
C LEU A 70 -31.54 -12.93 -29.95
N LEU A 71 -30.65 -13.90 -29.89
CA LEU A 71 -30.62 -15.01 -30.83
C LEU A 71 -31.82 -15.94 -30.60
N VAL A 72 -32.10 -16.28 -29.35
CA VAL A 72 -33.25 -17.12 -28.97
C VAL A 72 -34.54 -16.42 -29.34
N ALA A 73 -34.72 -15.14 -29.02
CA ALA A 73 -35.93 -14.39 -29.39
C ALA A 73 -36.23 -14.36 -30.91
N ARG A 74 -35.23 -14.61 -31.76
CA ARG A 74 -35.38 -14.73 -33.22
C ARG A 74 -35.72 -16.16 -33.69
N ASN A 75 -35.77 -17.13 -32.79
CA ASN A 75 -36.11 -18.50 -33.13
C ASN A 75 -37.58 -18.56 -33.65
N PRO A 76 -37.82 -19.16 -34.83
CA PRO A 76 -39.15 -19.22 -35.42
C PRO A 76 -40.18 -19.92 -34.52
N ALA A 77 -39.75 -20.78 -33.58
CA ALA A 77 -40.63 -21.47 -32.63
C ALA A 77 -41.57 -20.51 -31.88
N PHE A 78 -41.06 -19.36 -31.43
CA PHE A 78 -41.85 -18.37 -30.70
C PHE A 78 -42.87 -17.67 -31.62
N THR A 79 -42.44 -17.28 -32.82
CA THR A 79 -43.35 -16.62 -33.78
C THR A 79 -44.43 -17.56 -34.31
N ASP A 80 -44.10 -18.83 -34.53
CA ASP A 80 -45.04 -19.86 -34.96
C ASP A 80 -46.06 -20.18 -33.87
N PHE A 81 -45.65 -20.14 -32.59
CA PHE A 81 -46.58 -20.24 -31.48
C PHE A 81 -47.64 -19.13 -31.54
N TYR A 82 -47.23 -17.88 -31.79
CA TYR A 82 -48.17 -16.77 -31.92
C TYR A 82 -49.03 -16.81 -33.19
N ARG A 83 -48.50 -17.32 -34.31
CA ARG A 83 -49.29 -17.47 -35.55
C ARG A 83 -50.28 -18.62 -35.50
N THR A 84 -50.04 -19.63 -34.67
CA THR A 84 -50.94 -20.78 -34.55
C THR A 84 -52.29 -20.33 -33.97
N PRO A 85 -53.42 -20.63 -34.65
CA PRO A 85 -54.74 -20.28 -34.16
C PRO A 85 -55.09 -20.90 -32.81
N GLY A 86 -55.98 -20.23 -32.07
CA GLY A 86 -56.42 -20.67 -30.75
C GLY A 86 -55.79 -19.87 -29.61
N THR A 87 -56.40 -19.97 -28.43
CA THR A 87 -55.90 -19.30 -27.21
C THR A 87 -54.58 -19.92 -26.74
N THR A 88 -53.77 -19.14 -26.02
CA THR A 88 -52.54 -19.62 -25.38
C THR A 88 -52.78 -20.91 -24.58
N ARG A 89 -53.83 -20.93 -23.75
CA ARG A 89 -54.20 -22.09 -22.94
C ARG A 89 -54.55 -23.32 -23.80
N GLN A 90 -55.30 -23.15 -24.90
CA GLN A 90 -55.62 -24.26 -25.80
C GLN A 90 -54.36 -24.85 -26.46
N LYS A 91 -53.44 -23.98 -26.94
CA LYS A 91 -52.18 -24.41 -27.56
C LYS A 91 -51.30 -25.19 -26.58
N ILE A 92 -51.17 -24.70 -25.36
CA ILE A 92 -50.42 -25.37 -24.29
C ILE A 92 -51.06 -26.71 -23.91
N ALA A 93 -52.40 -26.75 -23.75
CA ALA A 93 -53.13 -27.95 -23.35
C ALA A 93 -53.07 -29.06 -24.40
N VAL A 94 -53.12 -28.70 -25.70
CA VAL A 94 -52.92 -29.64 -26.81
C VAL A 94 -51.48 -30.15 -26.82
N GLY A 95 -50.51 -29.30 -26.47
CA GLY A 95 -49.10 -29.66 -26.42
C GLY A 95 -48.54 -30.06 -27.80
N GLY A 96 -47.78 -31.14 -27.83
CA GLY A 96 -47.33 -31.76 -29.09
C GLY A 96 -46.11 -31.08 -29.72
N ALA A 97 -46.07 -31.02 -31.04
CA ALA A 97 -44.89 -30.55 -31.78
C ALA A 97 -44.62 -29.05 -31.58
N LEU A 98 -45.67 -28.23 -31.44
CA LEU A 98 -45.53 -26.80 -31.26
C LEU A 98 -44.85 -26.46 -29.94
N THR A 99 -45.38 -26.95 -28.82
CA THR A 99 -44.80 -26.72 -27.48
C THR A 99 -43.42 -27.34 -27.34
N ARG A 100 -43.19 -28.54 -27.91
CA ARG A 100 -41.86 -29.15 -27.91
C ARG A 100 -40.81 -28.27 -28.57
N ARG A 101 -41.10 -27.70 -29.74
CA ARG A 101 -40.16 -26.79 -30.42
C ARG A 101 -39.85 -25.52 -29.61
N VAL A 102 -40.83 -24.99 -28.88
CA VAL A 102 -40.60 -23.84 -27.99
C VAL A 102 -39.69 -24.25 -26.84
N ASN A 103 -39.95 -25.40 -26.21
CA ASN A 103 -39.08 -25.94 -25.17
C ASN A 103 -37.67 -26.25 -25.68
N ASP A 104 -37.53 -26.82 -26.89
CA ASP A 104 -36.23 -27.10 -27.51
C ASP A 104 -35.45 -25.81 -27.79
N ALA A 105 -36.14 -24.74 -28.19
CA ALA A 105 -35.54 -23.42 -28.38
C ALA A 105 -35.02 -22.84 -27.05
N LEU A 106 -35.78 -22.95 -25.96
CA LEU A 106 -35.36 -22.53 -24.63
C LEU A 106 -34.18 -23.38 -24.13
N ALA A 107 -34.26 -24.71 -24.26
CA ALA A 107 -33.21 -25.64 -23.85
C ALA A 107 -31.88 -25.44 -24.60
N SER A 108 -31.90 -24.83 -25.80
CA SER A 108 -30.68 -24.48 -26.53
C SER A 108 -29.80 -23.47 -25.79
N LEU A 109 -30.34 -22.68 -24.85
CA LEU A 109 -29.57 -21.77 -24.02
C LEU A 109 -28.55 -22.51 -23.14
N GLU A 110 -28.88 -23.72 -22.69
CA GLU A 110 -27.98 -24.56 -21.90
C GLU A 110 -26.77 -25.03 -22.73
N GLN A 111 -26.88 -25.10 -24.06
CA GLN A 111 -25.75 -25.41 -24.93
C GLN A 111 -24.78 -24.23 -25.04
N VAL A 112 -25.29 -22.99 -24.99
CA VAL A 112 -24.49 -21.77 -25.02
C VAL A 112 -23.87 -21.47 -23.66
N PHE A 113 -24.57 -21.82 -22.58
CA PHE A 113 -24.17 -21.59 -21.20
C PHE A 113 -24.25 -22.86 -20.33
N PRO A 114 -23.41 -23.89 -20.60
CA PRO A 114 -23.51 -25.17 -19.88
C PRO A 114 -23.33 -25.02 -18.37
N GLY A 115 -24.32 -25.51 -17.62
CA GLY A 115 -24.38 -25.52 -16.17
C GLY A 115 -24.57 -24.13 -15.54
N ARG A 116 -25.03 -23.13 -16.31
CA ARG A 116 -25.19 -21.75 -15.82
C ARG A 116 -26.60 -21.21 -15.97
N VAL A 117 -27.42 -21.80 -16.84
CA VAL A 117 -28.82 -21.41 -17.02
C VAL A 117 -29.66 -22.25 -16.06
N GLY A 118 -30.15 -21.61 -15.00
CA GLY A 118 -31.01 -22.29 -14.05
C GLY A 118 -32.40 -22.53 -14.62
N GLU A 119 -32.91 -21.53 -15.33
CA GLU A 119 -34.28 -21.45 -15.83
C GLU A 119 -34.30 -20.64 -17.13
N ALA A 120 -35.17 -21.00 -18.07
CA ALA A 120 -35.54 -20.18 -19.22
C ALA A 120 -37.01 -20.39 -19.59
N CYS A 121 -37.75 -19.30 -19.81
CA CYS A 121 -39.15 -19.37 -20.18
C CYS A 121 -39.54 -18.38 -21.27
N PHE A 122 -40.73 -18.63 -21.82
CA PHE A 122 -41.42 -17.77 -22.75
C PHE A 122 -42.75 -17.35 -22.11
N VAL A 123 -42.92 -16.04 -21.89
CA VAL A 123 -44.07 -15.47 -21.19
C VAL A 123 -44.85 -14.58 -22.15
N ASN A 124 -46.18 -14.65 -22.06
CA ASN A 124 -47.07 -13.79 -22.80
C ASN A 124 -47.20 -12.39 -22.13
N ALA A 125 -47.66 -11.37 -22.86
CA ALA A 125 -47.77 -10.01 -22.32
C ALA A 125 -48.79 -9.85 -21.17
N ASP A 126 -49.66 -10.84 -20.95
CA ASP A 126 -50.59 -10.89 -19.81
C ASP A 126 -49.99 -11.56 -18.56
N GLY A 127 -48.72 -11.99 -18.62
CA GLY A 127 -48.03 -12.65 -17.51
C GLY A 127 -48.11 -14.18 -17.54
N ALA A 128 -48.95 -14.78 -18.38
CA ALA A 128 -49.05 -16.24 -18.42
C ALA A 128 -47.81 -16.87 -19.08
N GLU A 129 -47.21 -17.85 -18.42
CA GLU A 129 -46.13 -18.65 -19.02
C GLU A 129 -46.67 -19.54 -20.15
N ILE A 130 -45.92 -19.58 -21.25
CA ILE A 130 -46.18 -20.43 -22.41
C ILE A 130 -45.38 -21.72 -22.35
N ALA A 131 -44.13 -21.62 -21.94
CA ALA A 131 -43.15 -22.69 -21.91
C ALA A 131 -42.03 -22.32 -20.95
N ARG A 132 -41.50 -23.31 -20.22
CA ARG A 132 -40.40 -23.13 -19.27
C ARG A 132 -39.50 -24.36 -19.28
N VAL A 133 -38.21 -24.13 -19.15
CA VAL A 133 -37.17 -25.16 -19.02
C VAL A 133 -36.34 -24.84 -17.79
N VAL A 134 -36.26 -25.77 -16.84
CA VAL A 134 -35.47 -25.65 -15.61
C VAL A 134 -34.39 -26.71 -15.63
N ASN A 135 -33.12 -26.32 -15.52
CA ASN A 135 -31.96 -27.23 -15.57
C ASN A 135 -32.03 -28.21 -16.77
N GLY A 136 -32.39 -27.69 -17.95
CA GLY A 136 -32.54 -28.47 -19.18
C GLY A 136 -33.79 -29.35 -19.28
N MET A 137 -34.66 -29.37 -18.26
CA MET A 137 -35.90 -30.13 -18.26
C MET A 137 -37.11 -29.23 -18.50
N ALA A 138 -37.92 -29.55 -19.51
CA ALA A 138 -39.14 -28.82 -19.82
C ALA A 138 -40.22 -29.02 -18.75
N ALA A 139 -40.82 -27.94 -18.28
CA ALA A 139 -41.95 -27.96 -17.37
C ALA A 139 -43.20 -28.50 -18.08
N THR A 140 -44.03 -29.24 -17.33
CA THR A 140 -45.37 -29.64 -17.78
C THR A 140 -46.33 -28.45 -17.75
N SER A 141 -47.43 -28.53 -18.50
CA SER A 141 -48.45 -27.46 -18.52
C SER A 141 -49.07 -27.14 -17.15
N ALA A 142 -49.07 -28.10 -16.23
CA ALA A 142 -49.56 -27.91 -14.86
C ALA A 142 -48.56 -27.17 -13.95
N GLN A 143 -47.28 -27.13 -14.33
CA GLN A 143 -46.20 -26.45 -13.61
C GLN A 143 -45.96 -25.03 -14.13
N LEU A 144 -46.55 -24.64 -15.26
CA LEU A 144 -46.43 -23.29 -15.79
C LEU A 144 -47.19 -22.31 -14.90
N SER A 145 -46.55 -21.20 -14.58
CA SER A 145 -47.13 -20.10 -13.85
C SER A 145 -48.25 -19.44 -14.64
N LYS A 146 -49.27 -19.01 -13.90
CA LYS A 146 -50.42 -18.32 -14.47
C LYS A 146 -50.18 -16.82 -14.61
N ASP A 147 -49.21 -16.28 -13.87
CA ASP A 147 -48.94 -14.85 -13.80
C ASP A 147 -47.52 -14.57 -13.29
N GLU A 148 -46.66 -14.15 -14.21
CA GLU A 148 -45.28 -13.71 -13.99
C GLU A 148 -45.16 -12.18 -13.83
N SER A 149 -46.28 -11.45 -13.83
CA SER A 149 -46.26 -9.99 -13.96
C SER A 149 -45.63 -9.26 -12.77
N ALA A 150 -45.55 -9.92 -11.61
CA ALA A 150 -44.90 -9.41 -10.41
C ALA A 150 -43.37 -9.51 -10.45
N ASN A 151 -42.80 -10.29 -11.35
CA ASN A 151 -41.37 -10.51 -11.40
C ASN A 151 -40.59 -9.28 -11.88
N ALA A 152 -39.40 -9.07 -11.32
CA ALA A 152 -38.61 -7.85 -11.51
C ALA A 152 -38.18 -7.60 -12.97
N PHE A 153 -38.15 -8.65 -13.80
CA PHE A 153 -37.85 -8.54 -15.23
C PHE A 153 -39.08 -8.17 -16.08
N PHE A 154 -40.30 -8.50 -15.65
CA PHE A 154 -41.45 -8.55 -16.54
C PHE A 154 -41.84 -7.18 -17.12
N ALA A 155 -42.25 -6.25 -16.26
CA ALA A 155 -42.72 -4.93 -16.70
C ALA A 155 -41.61 -4.11 -17.39
N PRO A 156 -40.36 -4.05 -16.87
CA PRO A 156 -39.28 -3.35 -17.56
C PRO A 156 -38.99 -3.90 -18.96
N THR A 157 -39.03 -5.22 -19.14
CA THR A 157 -38.79 -5.84 -20.46
C THR A 157 -39.90 -5.54 -21.43
N LEU A 158 -41.17 -5.64 -21.02
CA LEU A 158 -42.28 -5.28 -21.89
C LEU A 158 -42.32 -3.79 -22.27
N ALA A 159 -41.63 -2.92 -21.53
CA ALA A 159 -41.46 -1.51 -21.88
C ALA A 159 -40.37 -1.27 -22.94
N LEU A 160 -39.54 -2.27 -23.26
CA LEU A 160 -38.49 -2.15 -24.26
C LEU A 160 -38.98 -2.31 -25.70
N GLU A 161 -38.26 -1.72 -26.65
CA GLU A 161 -38.46 -2.03 -28.06
C GLU A 161 -37.93 -3.43 -28.43
N PRO A 162 -38.54 -4.13 -29.40
CA PRO A 162 -37.99 -5.39 -29.91
C PRO A 162 -36.50 -5.26 -30.31
N GLY A 163 -35.70 -6.25 -29.93
CA GLY A 163 -34.25 -6.24 -30.18
C GLY A 163 -33.42 -5.53 -29.10
N ARG A 164 -34.04 -5.11 -28.00
CA ARG A 164 -33.35 -4.69 -26.77
C ARG A 164 -33.50 -5.76 -25.70
N VAL A 165 -32.51 -5.85 -24.82
CA VAL A 165 -32.50 -6.79 -23.69
C VAL A 165 -32.50 -5.99 -22.40
N TYR A 166 -33.28 -6.45 -21.43
CA TYR A 166 -33.27 -5.98 -20.06
C TYR A 166 -32.55 -7.00 -19.18
N GLN A 167 -31.70 -6.51 -18.28
CA GLN A 167 -31.13 -7.31 -17.21
C GLN A 167 -31.69 -6.86 -15.86
N ALA A 168 -32.37 -7.77 -15.17
CA ALA A 168 -33.00 -7.49 -13.89
C ALA A 168 -31.97 -7.39 -12.75
N LYS A 169 -32.38 -6.78 -11.64
CA LYS A 169 -31.64 -6.85 -10.38
C LYS A 169 -31.52 -8.30 -9.93
N LYS A 170 -30.56 -8.58 -9.05
CA LYS A 170 -30.50 -9.84 -8.31
C LYS A 170 -31.86 -10.15 -7.64
N TYR A 171 -32.29 -11.41 -7.72
CA TYR A 171 -33.37 -11.97 -6.92
C TYR A 171 -33.11 -13.46 -6.64
N VAL A 172 -33.98 -14.10 -5.84
CA VAL A 172 -33.94 -15.56 -5.61
C VAL A 172 -34.95 -16.20 -6.55
N SER A 173 -34.49 -17.12 -7.38
CA SER A 173 -35.34 -17.87 -8.30
C SER A 173 -36.33 -18.74 -7.53
N GLU A 174 -37.61 -18.71 -7.90
CA GLU A 174 -38.62 -19.59 -7.29
C GLU A 174 -38.41 -21.07 -7.68
N ASP A 175 -37.82 -21.31 -8.86
CA ASP A 175 -37.64 -22.65 -9.41
C ASP A 175 -36.34 -23.33 -8.99
N THR A 176 -35.25 -22.56 -8.96
CA THR A 176 -33.92 -23.10 -8.63
C THR A 176 -33.52 -22.83 -7.18
N HIS A 177 -34.19 -21.88 -6.51
CA HIS A 177 -33.83 -21.36 -5.19
C HIS A 177 -32.41 -20.75 -5.11
N ASP A 178 -31.78 -20.51 -6.26
CA ASP A 178 -30.49 -19.85 -6.35
C ASP A 178 -30.67 -18.33 -6.42
N GLU A 179 -29.64 -17.59 -5.99
CA GLU A 179 -29.55 -16.17 -6.28
C GLU A 179 -29.16 -15.99 -7.75
N VAL A 180 -29.98 -15.28 -8.52
CA VAL A 180 -29.87 -15.17 -9.97
C VAL A 180 -29.91 -13.72 -10.43
N VAL A 181 -29.44 -13.50 -11.66
CA VAL A 181 -29.82 -12.36 -12.49
C VAL A 181 -30.47 -12.88 -13.76
N SER A 182 -31.53 -12.25 -14.22
CA SER A 182 -32.18 -12.62 -15.48
C SER A 182 -31.86 -11.65 -16.61
N ASN A 183 -31.81 -12.20 -17.81
CA ASN A 183 -31.81 -11.44 -19.06
C ASN A 183 -33.10 -11.75 -19.79
N SER A 184 -33.71 -10.72 -20.37
CA SER A 184 -35.00 -10.87 -21.03
C SER A 184 -35.19 -9.88 -22.16
N THR A 185 -35.92 -10.30 -23.18
CA THR A 185 -36.15 -9.53 -24.40
C THR A 185 -37.54 -9.79 -24.94
N VAL A 186 -38.06 -8.79 -25.65
CA VAL A 186 -39.40 -8.82 -26.21
C VAL A 186 -39.45 -9.71 -27.46
N VAL A 187 -40.51 -10.52 -27.55
CA VAL A 187 -40.90 -11.24 -28.75
C VAL A 187 -42.25 -10.71 -29.24
N THR A 188 -42.36 -10.40 -30.53
CA THR A 188 -43.60 -9.95 -31.16
C THR A 188 -43.89 -10.71 -32.44
N ALA A 189 -45.12 -11.20 -32.62
CA ALA A 189 -45.59 -11.75 -33.89
C ALA A 189 -47.13 -11.76 -33.96
N ALA A 190 -47.68 -11.55 -35.16
CA ALA A 190 -49.13 -11.62 -35.42
C ALA A 190 -49.99 -10.75 -34.46
N GLY A 191 -49.49 -9.55 -34.09
CA GLY A 191 -50.16 -8.66 -33.14
C GLY A 191 -50.04 -9.07 -31.67
N HIS A 192 -49.42 -10.23 -31.39
CA HIS A 192 -49.09 -10.65 -30.04
C HIS A 192 -47.72 -10.14 -29.61
N ARG A 193 -47.59 -9.96 -28.29
CA ARG A 193 -46.37 -9.52 -27.61
C ARG A 193 -46.16 -10.42 -26.39
N GLY A 194 -44.90 -10.69 -26.10
CA GLY A 194 -44.45 -11.38 -24.90
C GLY A 194 -42.96 -11.16 -24.74
N LEU A 195 -42.33 -11.99 -23.92
CA LEU A 195 -40.90 -11.96 -23.69
C LEU A 195 -40.35 -13.36 -23.56
N VAL A 196 -39.09 -13.52 -23.94
CA VAL A 196 -38.27 -14.65 -23.53
C VAL A 196 -37.36 -14.16 -22.41
N HIS A 197 -37.12 -15.01 -21.42
CA HIS A 197 -36.11 -14.74 -20.41
C HIS A 197 -35.35 -16.00 -20.04
N PHE A 198 -34.19 -15.79 -19.43
CA PHE A 198 -33.47 -16.84 -18.74
C PHE A 198 -32.67 -16.29 -17.57
N GLU A 199 -32.47 -17.17 -16.60
CA GLU A 199 -31.80 -16.89 -15.34
C GLU A 199 -30.38 -17.43 -15.37
N ILE A 200 -29.47 -16.62 -14.85
CA ILE A 200 -28.09 -17.00 -14.62
C ILE A 200 -27.82 -16.96 -13.12
N ALA A 201 -27.37 -18.09 -12.57
CA ALA A 201 -26.94 -18.16 -11.18
C ALA A 201 -25.78 -17.18 -10.92
N LEU A 202 -25.88 -16.37 -9.87
CA LEU A 202 -24.81 -15.46 -9.45
C LEU A 202 -23.51 -16.20 -9.11
N ALA A 203 -23.62 -17.43 -8.63
CA ALA A 203 -22.48 -18.32 -8.39
C ALA A 203 -21.65 -18.57 -9.66
N SER A 204 -22.23 -18.45 -10.86
CA SER A 204 -21.53 -18.64 -12.14
C SER A 204 -20.55 -17.49 -12.46
N PHE A 205 -20.70 -16.33 -11.82
CA PHE A 205 -19.72 -15.24 -11.85
C PHE A 205 -18.57 -15.45 -10.87
N ARG A 206 -18.57 -16.54 -10.09
CA ARG A 206 -17.45 -16.85 -9.20
C ARG A 206 -16.21 -17.14 -10.05
N MET A 207 -15.21 -16.30 -9.84
CA MET A 207 -13.97 -16.41 -10.59
C MET A 207 -13.04 -17.41 -9.92
N PRO A 208 -12.22 -18.15 -10.69
CA PRO A 208 -11.18 -19.00 -10.14
C PRO A 208 -10.30 -18.18 -9.20
N GLN A 209 -9.81 -18.78 -8.11
CA GLN A 209 -8.91 -18.06 -7.21
C GLN A 209 -7.65 -17.61 -7.96
N THR A 210 -7.54 -16.30 -8.17
CA THR A 210 -6.45 -15.68 -8.91
C THR A 210 -5.30 -15.34 -7.97
N VAL A 211 -4.30 -16.21 -7.84
CA VAL A 211 -3.08 -16.01 -7.02
C VAL A 211 -3.35 -15.98 -5.50
N SER A 212 -2.46 -16.66 -4.76
CA SER A 212 -2.52 -16.71 -3.29
C SER A 212 -2.61 -15.30 -2.67
N GLY A 213 -3.64 -15.07 -1.86
CA GLY A 213 -3.85 -13.82 -1.13
C GLY A 213 -4.74 -12.77 -1.80
N THR A 214 -5.12 -12.95 -3.08
CA THR A 214 -6.06 -12.04 -3.76
C THR A 214 -7.47 -12.61 -3.72
N THR A 215 -8.47 -11.73 -3.57
CA THR A 215 -9.89 -12.10 -3.53
C THR A 215 -10.67 -11.16 -4.42
N ALA A 216 -11.43 -11.72 -5.37
CA ALA A 216 -12.36 -10.99 -6.21
C ALA A 216 -13.77 -11.11 -5.65
N THR A 217 -14.49 -9.99 -5.56
CA THR A 217 -15.88 -9.97 -5.08
C THR A 217 -16.76 -9.07 -5.94
N ILE A 218 -18.04 -9.41 -6.01
CA ILE A 218 -19.11 -8.54 -6.49
C ILE A 218 -19.92 -8.12 -5.27
N VAL A 219 -20.10 -6.82 -5.09
CA VAL A 219 -20.81 -6.23 -3.95
C VAL A 219 -21.96 -5.39 -4.48
N ASP A 220 -23.15 -5.56 -3.92
CA ASP A 220 -24.29 -4.70 -4.23
C ASP A 220 -24.01 -3.26 -3.77
N ALA A 221 -24.14 -2.28 -4.67
CA ALA A 221 -23.73 -0.91 -4.38
C ALA A 221 -24.70 -0.18 -3.45
N ASP A 222 -25.94 -0.65 -3.32
CA ASP A 222 -26.98 -0.02 -2.51
C ASP A 222 -26.91 -0.53 -1.05
N SER A 223 -26.77 -1.84 -0.87
CA SER A 223 -26.78 -2.51 0.43
C SER A 223 -25.40 -2.82 1.01
N GLY A 224 -24.36 -2.90 0.17
CA GLY A 224 -23.04 -3.38 0.57
C GLY A 224 -22.96 -4.89 0.76
N GLN A 225 -24.01 -5.65 0.41
CA GLN A 225 -24.02 -7.10 0.48
C GLN A 225 -23.04 -7.69 -0.54
N ILE A 226 -22.23 -8.67 -0.12
CA ILE A 226 -21.40 -9.45 -1.05
C ILE A 226 -22.33 -10.40 -1.81
N LEU A 227 -22.40 -10.24 -3.13
CA LEU A 227 -23.19 -11.09 -4.03
C LEU A 227 -22.37 -12.31 -4.49
N VAL A 228 -21.08 -12.10 -4.75
CA VAL A 228 -20.16 -13.15 -5.21
C VAL A 228 -18.83 -12.95 -4.50
N ASP A 229 -18.26 -14.04 -4.01
CA ASP A 229 -16.89 -14.09 -3.47
C ASP A 229 -16.13 -15.24 -4.16
N SER A 230 -14.90 -14.98 -4.61
CA SER A 230 -14.00 -16.00 -5.17
C SER A 230 -13.55 -17.04 -4.14
N ARG A 231 -13.73 -16.76 -2.84
CA ARG A 231 -13.54 -17.72 -1.76
C ARG A 231 -14.81 -18.55 -1.61
N ALA A 232 -14.66 -19.86 -1.53
CA ALA A 232 -15.78 -20.78 -1.37
C ALA A 232 -16.46 -20.69 0.01
N ALA A 233 -15.84 -20.00 0.98
CA ALA A 233 -16.40 -19.80 2.32
C ALA A 233 -15.88 -18.50 2.97
N ASP A 234 -16.75 -17.93 3.80
CA ASP A 234 -16.56 -16.85 4.78
C ASP A 234 -16.77 -15.40 4.29
N THR A 235 -17.99 -14.91 4.53
CA THR A 235 -18.47 -13.55 4.27
C THR A 235 -17.85 -12.57 5.25
N ASP A 236 -16.63 -12.15 4.96
CA ASP A 236 -16.04 -11.01 5.62
C ASP A 236 -16.85 -9.74 5.27
N HIS A 237 -17.68 -9.27 6.20
CA HIS A 237 -18.47 -8.04 6.07
C HIS A 237 -17.61 -6.77 5.87
N ALA A 238 -16.28 -6.90 5.87
CA ALA A 238 -15.32 -5.83 5.72
C ALA A 238 -15.58 -4.90 4.52
N LEU A 239 -16.24 -5.35 3.44
CA LEU A 239 -16.50 -4.50 2.26
C LEU A 239 -17.74 -3.60 2.38
N ALA A 240 -18.53 -3.67 3.45
CA ALA A 240 -19.67 -2.77 3.65
C ALA A 240 -19.26 -1.28 3.65
N GLY A 241 -18.04 -0.97 4.11
CA GLY A 241 -17.46 0.37 4.06
C GLY A 241 -17.28 0.94 2.64
N LEU A 242 -17.35 0.10 1.61
CA LEU A 242 -17.24 0.54 0.22
C LEU A 242 -18.46 1.38 -0.23
N VAL A 243 -19.65 1.14 0.34
CA VAL A 243 -20.87 1.92 0.02
C VAL A 243 -20.71 3.39 0.42
N ALA A 244 -19.89 3.69 1.43
CA ALA A 244 -19.58 5.06 1.82
C ALA A 244 -18.65 5.78 0.81
N VAL A 245 -18.00 5.03 -0.10
CA VAL A 245 -17.04 5.56 -1.07
C VAL A 245 -17.81 6.06 -2.30
N ARG A 246 -17.89 7.39 -2.44
CA ARG A 246 -18.66 8.05 -3.51
C ARG A 246 -18.02 7.96 -4.91
N SER A 247 -16.77 7.56 -5.03
CA SER A 247 -16.08 7.44 -6.33
C SER A 247 -16.52 6.19 -7.11
N SER A 248 -16.54 6.30 -8.43
CA SER A 248 -16.87 5.20 -9.35
C SER A 248 -15.75 4.16 -9.47
N GLY A 249 -14.56 4.43 -8.95
CA GLY A 249 -13.46 3.48 -8.88
C GLY A 249 -12.22 4.06 -8.21
N GLY A 250 -11.28 3.18 -7.92
CA GLY A 250 -9.98 3.54 -7.34
C GLY A 250 -9.37 2.41 -6.54
N VAL A 251 -8.34 2.74 -5.75
CA VAL A 251 -7.74 1.83 -4.77
C VAL A 251 -7.80 2.47 -3.40
N THR A 252 -8.27 1.74 -2.40
CA THR A 252 -8.40 2.20 -1.03
C THR A 252 -7.99 1.09 -0.06
N THR A 253 -7.88 1.42 1.22
CA THR A 253 -7.63 0.45 2.29
C THR A 253 -8.87 0.34 3.15
N ILE A 254 -9.43 -0.86 3.29
CA ILE A 254 -10.58 -1.16 4.14
C ILE A 254 -10.17 -2.24 5.13
N GLY A 255 -10.16 -1.88 6.42
CA GLY A 255 -9.61 -2.73 7.46
C GLY A 255 -8.15 -3.09 7.20
N SER A 256 -7.84 -4.39 7.18
CA SER A 256 -6.50 -4.92 6.90
C SER A 256 -6.22 -5.18 5.42
N ARG A 257 -7.14 -4.79 4.52
CA ARG A 257 -7.07 -5.13 3.09
C ARG A 257 -6.89 -3.89 2.23
N ARG A 258 -6.03 -4.00 1.22
CA ARG A 258 -5.95 -3.05 0.10
C ARG A 258 -6.93 -3.53 -0.97
N VAL A 259 -7.83 -2.66 -1.39
CA VAL A 259 -8.97 -2.98 -2.25
C VAL A 259 -8.96 -2.05 -3.46
N ALA A 260 -8.80 -2.62 -4.65
CA ALA A 260 -9.15 -1.93 -5.90
C ALA A 260 -10.62 -2.20 -6.19
N TYR A 261 -11.36 -1.17 -6.59
CA TYR A 261 -12.80 -1.30 -6.88
C TYR A 261 -13.21 -0.49 -8.12
N ARG A 262 -14.29 -0.94 -8.77
CA ARG A 262 -14.97 -0.23 -9.85
C ARG A 262 -16.47 -0.43 -9.74
N ARG A 263 -17.22 0.65 -9.86
CA ARG A 263 -18.69 0.66 -9.83
C ARG A 263 -19.23 0.40 -11.23
N LEU A 264 -20.05 -0.63 -11.38
CA LEU A 264 -20.99 -0.78 -12.47
C LEU A 264 -22.26 -0.01 -12.10
N THR A 265 -22.61 0.95 -12.94
CA THR A 265 -23.79 1.79 -12.72
C THR A 265 -24.96 1.21 -13.48
N ALA A 266 -26.13 1.19 -12.85
CA ALA A 266 -27.35 0.79 -13.51
C ALA A 266 -27.63 1.68 -14.73
N THR A 267 -28.21 1.10 -15.76
CA THR A 267 -28.64 1.76 -17.00
C THR A 267 -30.12 1.48 -17.25
N ALA A 268 -30.70 2.08 -18.29
CA ALA A 268 -32.09 1.80 -18.68
C ALA A 268 -32.34 0.31 -19.02
N THR A 269 -31.30 -0.43 -19.40
CA THR A 269 -31.38 -1.84 -19.79
C THR A 269 -30.67 -2.78 -18.81
N ASN A 270 -30.11 -2.26 -17.71
CA ASN A 270 -29.46 -3.05 -16.68
C ASN A 270 -29.73 -2.44 -15.31
N ALA A 271 -30.52 -3.12 -14.49
CA ALA A 271 -30.89 -2.61 -13.18
C ALA A 271 -29.82 -2.84 -12.10
N ASN A 272 -28.75 -3.56 -12.41
CA ASN A 272 -27.69 -3.86 -11.46
C ASN A 272 -26.77 -2.66 -11.22
N SER A 273 -26.65 -2.25 -9.95
CA SER A 273 -25.58 -1.35 -9.51
C SER A 273 -24.67 -2.09 -8.55
N TRP A 274 -23.47 -2.44 -9.00
CA TRP A 274 -22.53 -3.27 -8.24
C TRP A 274 -21.18 -2.59 -8.14
N TYR A 275 -20.42 -2.93 -7.11
CA TYR A 275 -18.97 -2.77 -7.09
C TYR A 275 -18.32 -4.11 -7.41
N LEU A 276 -17.43 -4.11 -8.40
CA LEU A 276 -16.47 -5.18 -8.55
C LEU A 276 -15.23 -4.80 -7.76
N THR A 277 -14.75 -5.71 -6.93
CA THR A 277 -13.59 -5.45 -6.09
C THR A 277 -12.57 -6.56 -6.23
N VAL A 278 -11.30 -6.17 -6.11
CA VAL A 278 -10.18 -7.09 -5.94
C VAL A 278 -9.42 -6.61 -4.73
N SER A 279 -9.21 -7.52 -3.78
CA SER A 279 -8.56 -7.19 -2.52
C SER A 279 -7.42 -8.14 -2.19
N ALA A 280 -6.40 -7.61 -1.53
CA ALA A 280 -5.31 -8.38 -0.94
C ALA A 280 -5.02 -7.85 0.47
N PRO A 281 -4.32 -8.60 1.35
CA PRO A 281 -3.80 -8.04 2.59
C PRO A 281 -3.03 -6.75 2.28
N ALA A 282 -3.39 -5.66 2.95
CA ALA A 282 -2.66 -4.42 2.82
C ALA A 282 -1.21 -4.67 3.26
N VAL A 283 -0.27 -4.03 2.57
CA VAL A 283 1.10 -3.87 3.08
C VAL A 283 1.00 -3.03 4.36
N THR A 284 0.68 -3.71 5.46
CA THR A 284 0.48 -3.08 6.77
C THR A 284 1.83 -2.66 7.29
N ALA A 285 1.83 -1.55 8.04
CA ALA A 285 2.97 -1.13 8.84
C ALA A 285 3.17 -2.12 10.00
N GLY A 286 3.55 -3.36 9.71
CA GLY A 286 4.11 -4.24 10.71
C GLY A 286 5.33 -3.53 11.27
N ARG A 287 5.22 -3.03 12.51
CA ARG A 287 6.28 -2.30 13.24
C ARG A 287 7.60 -3.08 13.28
N SER A 288 7.56 -4.38 13.01
CA SER A 288 8.69 -5.32 13.00
C SER A 288 9.19 -5.75 11.60
N ARG A 289 8.50 -5.44 10.49
CA ARG A 289 8.96 -5.82 9.13
C ARG A 289 9.56 -4.67 8.31
N GLY A 290 9.35 -3.42 8.74
CA GLY A 290 9.84 -2.23 8.02
C GLY A 290 11.34 -1.95 8.15
N PHE A 291 12.02 -2.55 9.13
CA PHE A 291 13.48 -2.55 9.17
C PHE A 291 13.97 -3.85 8.55
N GLY A 292 14.02 -3.87 7.21
CA GLY A 292 14.78 -4.91 6.53
C GLY A 292 16.19 -5.02 7.12
N VAL A 293 16.81 -6.19 6.99
CA VAL A 293 18.18 -6.41 7.48
C VAL A 293 19.15 -5.36 6.93
N GLY A 294 18.89 -4.83 5.72
CA GLY A 294 19.68 -3.78 5.07
C GLY A 294 19.87 -2.50 5.91
N PRO A 295 18.81 -1.74 6.22
CA PRO A 295 18.89 -0.56 7.08
C PRO A 295 19.60 -0.79 8.42
N LEU A 296 19.32 -1.91 9.10
CA LEU A 296 19.97 -2.25 10.36
C LEU A 296 21.46 -2.50 10.18
N LEU A 297 21.86 -3.17 9.11
CA LEU A 297 23.27 -3.42 8.79
C LEU A 297 24.00 -2.12 8.46
N LEU A 298 23.35 -1.17 7.75
CA LEU A 298 23.92 0.15 7.50
C LEU A 298 24.09 0.97 8.80
N VAL A 299 23.09 0.96 9.68
CA VAL A 299 23.20 1.63 11.00
C VAL A 299 24.30 0.98 11.85
N LEU A 300 24.41 -0.35 11.82
CA LEU A 300 25.47 -1.08 12.51
C LEU A 300 26.86 -0.72 11.96
N VAL A 301 27.03 -0.70 10.64
CA VAL A 301 28.30 -0.30 10.00
C VAL A 301 28.66 1.16 10.34
N ALA A 302 27.67 2.06 10.35
CA ALA A 302 27.85 3.45 10.77
C ALA A 302 28.26 3.56 12.24
N LEU A 303 27.63 2.81 13.14
CA LEU A 303 28.00 2.75 14.56
C LEU A 303 29.41 2.21 14.76
N LEU A 304 29.78 1.13 14.06
CA LEU A 304 31.12 0.53 14.13
C LEU A 304 32.20 1.49 13.64
N THR A 305 31.94 2.25 12.55
CA THR A 305 32.88 3.26 12.06
C THR A 305 33.04 4.43 13.03
N ILE A 306 31.96 4.88 13.67
CA ILE A 306 32.03 5.91 14.73
C ILE A 306 32.82 5.41 15.93
N LEU A 307 32.58 4.17 16.38
CA LEU A 307 33.30 3.56 17.50
C LEU A 307 34.79 3.39 17.19
N ALA A 308 35.13 2.94 15.98
CA ALA A 308 36.51 2.81 15.53
C ALA A 308 37.22 4.18 15.49
N ALA A 309 36.55 5.22 14.99
CA ALA A 309 37.07 6.58 14.97
C ALA A 309 37.29 7.14 16.38
N ALA A 310 36.34 6.92 17.29
CA ALA A 310 36.43 7.33 18.69
C ALA A 310 37.58 6.61 19.43
N ALA A 311 37.72 5.30 19.25
CA ALA A 311 38.81 4.51 19.83
C ALA A 311 40.19 4.95 19.31
N SER A 312 40.30 5.21 18.01
CA SER A 312 41.54 5.72 17.40
C SER A 312 41.91 7.10 17.95
N GLY A 313 40.94 8.03 18.03
CA GLY A 313 41.16 9.37 18.60
C GLY A 313 41.55 9.35 20.08
N TRP A 314 40.95 8.45 20.86
CA TRP A 314 41.29 8.24 22.26
C TRP A 314 42.75 7.76 22.43
N ASN A 315 43.17 6.81 21.61
CA ASN A 315 44.54 6.32 21.60
C ASN A 315 45.54 7.40 21.19
N GLN A 316 45.22 8.21 20.18
CA GLN A 316 46.05 9.35 19.78
C GLN A 316 46.16 10.38 20.90
N TRP A 317 45.06 10.71 21.57
CA TRP A 317 45.09 11.65 22.70
C TRP A 317 45.92 11.14 23.87
N ARG A 318 45.84 9.84 24.20
CA ARG A 318 46.72 9.21 25.19
C ARG A 318 48.18 9.33 24.79
N ARG A 319 48.53 9.05 23.53
CA ARG A 319 49.90 9.19 23.02
C ARG A 319 50.39 10.63 23.05
N SER A 320 49.55 11.59 22.65
CA SER A 320 49.90 13.02 22.72
C SER A 320 50.05 13.51 24.15
N ARG A 321 49.20 13.07 25.09
CA ARG A 321 49.39 13.37 26.52
C ARG A 321 50.67 12.76 27.05
N TYR A 322 50.98 11.52 26.66
CA TYR A 322 52.22 10.87 27.05
C TYR A 322 53.44 11.64 26.53
N ALA A 323 53.49 11.97 25.24
CA ALA A 323 54.56 12.74 24.61
C ALA A 323 54.65 14.19 25.07
N ALA A 324 53.55 14.78 25.56
CA ALA A 324 53.56 16.12 26.15
C ALA A 324 54.05 16.14 27.60
N LEU A 325 54.11 14.98 28.25
CA LEU A 325 54.58 14.84 29.63
C LEU A 325 55.92 14.11 29.72
N HIS A 326 56.33 13.41 28.66
CA HIS A 326 57.55 12.62 28.60
C HIS A 326 58.38 13.00 27.38
N ASP A 327 59.70 13.08 27.58
CA ASP A 327 60.67 13.33 26.53
C ASP A 327 60.78 12.11 25.58
N ASN A 328 60.78 12.34 24.27
CA ASN A 328 60.76 11.27 23.27
C ASN A 328 62.09 10.51 23.15
N LEU A 329 63.21 11.10 23.56
CA LEU A 329 64.53 10.47 23.48
C LEU A 329 64.80 9.57 24.68
N THR A 330 64.29 9.95 25.86
CA THR A 330 64.60 9.27 27.12
C THR A 330 63.42 8.52 27.73
N GLY A 331 62.18 8.84 27.33
CA GLY A 331 60.96 8.34 27.98
C GLY A 331 60.73 8.88 29.39
N LEU A 332 61.60 9.78 29.88
CA LEU A 332 61.51 10.38 31.21
C LEU A 332 60.52 11.54 31.22
N ALA A 333 60.00 11.87 32.40
CA ALA A 333 59.14 13.03 32.60
C ALA A 333 59.84 14.32 32.14
N ASN A 334 59.15 15.14 31.36
CA ASN A 334 59.70 16.42 30.91
C ASN A 334 59.76 17.45 32.04
N SER A 335 60.48 18.54 31.80
CA SER A 335 60.69 19.60 32.78
C SER A 335 59.38 20.22 33.30
N ALA A 336 58.31 20.21 32.50
CA ALA A 336 57.00 20.71 32.91
C ALA A 336 56.33 19.80 33.95
N LEU A 337 56.31 18.48 33.74
CA LEU A 337 55.79 17.52 34.72
C LEU A 337 56.64 17.53 36.01
N LEU A 338 57.97 17.58 35.87
CA LEU A 338 58.89 17.69 36.99
C LEU A 338 58.59 18.94 37.83
N SER A 339 58.46 20.11 37.18
CA SER A 339 58.12 21.37 37.85
C SER A 339 56.78 21.30 38.56
N GLN A 340 55.78 20.67 37.93
CA GLN A 340 54.46 20.49 38.52
C GLN A 340 54.50 19.58 39.76
N HIS A 341 55.23 18.47 39.71
CA HIS A 341 55.39 17.55 40.85
C HIS A 341 56.13 18.21 42.01
N VAL A 342 57.21 18.94 41.72
CA VAL A 342 57.97 19.70 42.72
C VAL A 342 57.08 20.77 43.36
N ALA A 343 56.35 21.55 42.56
CA ALA A 343 55.43 22.56 43.06
C ALA A 343 54.31 21.96 43.91
N ALA A 344 53.75 20.82 43.52
CA ALA A 344 52.70 20.12 44.27
C ALA A 344 53.23 19.57 45.61
N ALA A 345 54.43 18.96 45.62
CA ALA A 345 55.07 18.48 46.84
C ALA A 345 55.33 19.64 47.83
N LEU A 346 55.87 20.75 47.33
CA LEU A 346 56.14 21.94 48.14
C LEU A 346 54.85 22.58 48.70
N HIS A 347 53.76 22.67 47.91
CA HIS A 347 52.47 23.16 48.40
C HIS A 347 51.85 22.23 49.45
N GLY A 348 52.08 20.92 49.35
CA GLY A 348 51.69 19.95 50.36
C GLY A 348 52.55 19.97 51.63
N GLY A 349 53.57 20.84 51.70
CA GLY A 349 54.51 20.90 52.83
C GLY A 349 55.55 19.77 52.83
N HIS A 350 55.66 19.00 51.74
CA HIS A 350 56.66 17.94 51.62
C HIS A 350 57.96 18.51 51.03
N PRO A 351 59.13 18.20 51.61
CA PRO A 351 60.41 18.56 51.00
C PRO A 351 60.58 17.81 49.68
N ALA A 352 60.99 18.52 48.63
CA ALA A 352 61.26 17.96 47.30
C ALA A 352 62.75 18.10 46.96
N ALA A 353 63.37 17.02 46.50
CA ALA A 353 64.74 17.01 45.99
C ALA A 353 64.72 16.65 44.50
N VAL A 354 65.44 17.42 43.68
CA VAL A 354 65.56 17.19 42.24
C VAL A 354 67.00 16.79 41.94
N LEU A 355 67.18 15.62 41.33
CA LEU A 355 68.46 15.17 40.81
C LEU A 355 68.48 15.47 39.30
N ALA A 356 69.31 16.43 38.89
CA ALA A 356 69.56 16.70 37.47
C ALA A 356 70.84 15.98 37.04
N ILE A 357 70.75 15.18 35.98
CA ILE A 357 71.89 14.49 35.39
C ILE A 357 72.07 15.08 33.99
N ASP A 358 73.19 15.74 33.76
CA ASP A 358 73.57 16.29 32.46
C ASP A 358 74.23 15.17 31.62
N LEU A 359 73.65 14.88 30.46
CA LEU A 359 74.08 13.81 29.56
C LEU A 359 74.87 14.33 28.35
N GLU A 360 75.02 15.65 28.15
CA GLU A 360 75.79 16.21 27.03
C GLU A 360 77.31 15.95 27.16
N LEU A 361 77.78 15.57 28.34
CA LEU A 361 79.20 15.33 28.62
C LEU A 361 79.72 13.94 28.20
N TRP A 362 78.93 13.10 27.51
CA TRP A 362 79.34 11.71 27.22
C TRP A 362 79.86 11.45 25.79
N THR A 363 79.68 12.34 24.80
CA THR A 363 80.00 12.03 23.38
C THR A 363 81.27 12.64 22.81
N THR A 364 82.17 13.19 23.63
CA THR A 364 83.50 13.60 23.14
C THR A 364 84.60 12.83 23.86
N THR A 365 85.22 11.93 23.09
CA THR A 365 86.64 11.53 23.14
C THR A 365 87.26 11.23 24.51
N GLU A 366 87.52 9.94 24.73
CA GLU A 366 88.84 9.40 25.12
C GLU A 366 89.87 10.44 25.61
N ASN A 367 89.67 10.96 26.83
CA ASN A 367 90.69 11.16 27.87
C ASN A 367 90.16 12.05 29.01
N SER A 368 89.81 11.38 30.10
CA SER A 368 89.77 11.83 31.50
C SER A 368 90.82 12.89 31.90
N PRO A 369 90.61 13.70 32.98
CA PRO A 369 89.88 13.30 34.19
C PRO A 369 88.80 14.24 34.72
N CYS A 370 87.72 13.58 35.16
CA CYS A 370 86.85 13.89 36.31
C CYS A 370 86.93 15.30 36.91
N ARG A 371 85.92 16.14 36.62
CA ARG A 371 85.57 17.29 37.46
C ARG A 371 84.17 17.10 38.03
N LYS A 372 84.11 16.82 39.33
CA LYS A 372 82.87 16.83 40.13
C LYS A 372 82.32 18.26 40.15
N LEU A 373 81.07 18.43 39.72
CA LEU A 373 80.28 19.65 39.98
C LEU A 373 79.00 19.25 40.69
N LEU A 374 79.02 19.45 42.00
CA LEU A 374 77.87 19.33 42.90
C LEU A 374 77.56 20.76 43.32
N THR A 375 76.63 21.41 42.63
CA THR A 375 76.22 22.78 42.95
C THR A 375 74.95 22.74 43.77
N CYS A 376 75.11 22.75 45.10
CA CYS A 376 74.07 23.17 46.02
C CYS A 376 73.96 24.69 45.97
N LEU A 377 72.79 25.22 45.61
CA LEU A 377 72.44 26.63 45.83
C LEU A 377 71.13 26.68 46.60
N ALA A 378 71.27 26.81 47.91
CA ALA A 378 70.26 27.38 48.79
C ALA A 378 70.63 28.86 49.00
N SER A 379 69.74 29.79 48.66
CA SER A 379 69.76 31.11 49.28
C SER A 379 68.35 31.66 49.41
N THR A 380 68.02 31.94 50.66
CA THR A 380 66.86 32.64 51.18
C THR A 380 66.89 34.14 50.85
N GLY A 381 65.71 34.68 50.49
CA GLY A 381 65.18 35.92 51.06
C GLY A 381 65.60 37.27 50.46
N CYS A 382 64.62 37.97 49.87
CA CYS A 382 64.31 39.42 49.90
C CYS A 382 63.37 39.66 48.70
N GLY A 383 62.21 40.31 48.74
CA GLY A 383 61.71 41.43 49.52
C GLY A 383 60.71 42.15 48.59
N PHE A 384 59.48 42.35 49.03
CA PHE A 384 58.36 42.93 48.27
C PHE A 384 58.58 44.42 47.90
N PRO A 385 57.97 44.92 46.81
CA PRO A 385 57.10 46.10 46.94
C PRO A 385 55.79 46.03 46.10
N PRO A 386 54.85 46.98 46.25
CA PRO A 386 53.41 46.71 46.14
C PRO A 386 52.76 46.99 44.77
N ARG A 387 51.52 46.50 44.66
CA ARG A 387 50.52 46.63 43.59
C ARG A 387 50.33 48.06 43.04
N PRO A 388 49.74 48.14 41.83
CA PRO A 388 48.52 48.94 41.69
C PRO A 388 47.33 48.17 41.14
N ARG A 389 46.15 48.60 41.61
CA ARG A 389 44.80 48.24 41.20
C ARG A 389 44.51 48.66 39.76
N THR A 390 43.81 47.83 39.00
CA THR A 390 42.83 48.29 37.99
C THR A 390 41.57 47.42 38.01
N ARG A 391 40.46 48.13 37.81
CA ARG A 391 39.05 47.80 38.06
C ARG A 391 38.42 46.91 36.96
N PRO A 392 37.20 46.38 37.21
CA PRO A 392 36.48 45.51 36.29
C PRO A 392 35.78 46.32 35.20
N ARG A 393 35.58 45.72 34.02
CA ARG A 393 34.69 46.26 32.99
C ARG A 393 33.61 45.23 32.66
N ASN A 394 32.42 45.54 33.16
CA ASN A 394 31.15 44.96 32.76
C ASN A 394 30.77 45.40 31.33
N GLY A 395 30.00 44.55 30.67
CA GLY A 395 28.94 44.95 29.75
C GLY A 395 29.28 44.87 28.27
N ALA A 396 28.64 43.94 27.56
CA ALA A 396 27.52 44.27 26.67
C ALA A 396 27.20 43.11 25.72
N THR A 397 26.03 42.52 25.88
CA THR A 397 25.23 41.98 24.77
C THR A 397 24.78 43.16 23.90
N PRO A 398 24.71 43.02 22.58
CA PRO A 398 23.36 42.96 21.99
C PRO A 398 23.22 42.15 20.67
N GLN A 399 21.96 41.76 20.45
CA GLN A 399 21.25 41.70 19.16
C GLN A 399 21.49 40.55 18.17
N SER A 400 20.42 39.74 18.06
CA SER A 400 19.97 39.08 16.83
C SER A 400 19.76 40.07 15.68
N PRO A 401 19.81 39.57 14.44
CA PRO A 401 18.71 39.85 13.53
C PRO A 401 18.14 38.59 12.89
N THR A 402 16.81 38.58 12.92
CA THR A 402 15.87 37.84 12.07
C THR A 402 16.28 37.80 10.61
N GLY A 403 16.43 36.59 10.06
CA GLY A 403 16.59 36.32 8.63
C GLY A 403 15.47 35.44 8.09
N ARG A 404 14.29 36.04 7.89
CA ARG A 404 13.19 35.52 7.08
C ARG A 404 13.69 35.39 5.63
N ARG A 405 13.72 34.20 5.04
CA ARG A 405 13.72 34.04 3.57
C ARG A 405 12.59 33.14 3.12
N ALA A 406 11.86 33.69 2.16
CA ALA A 406 10.65 33.20 1.56
C ALA A 406 10.85 31.87 0.82
N ARG A 407 9.84 31.01 0.91
CA ARG A 407 9.53 29.98 -0.07
C ARG A 407 8.98 30.66 -1.34
N PRO A 408 9.46 30.35 -2.54
CA PRO A 408 8.65 30.47 -3.73
C PRO A 408 7.79 29.21 -3.88
N SER A 409 6.48 29.42 -3.90
CA SER A 409 5.48 28.48 -4.41
C SER A 409 5.67 28.26 -5.92
N PRO A 410 5.25 27.09 -6.45
CA PRO A 410 5.49 26.72 -7.84
C PRO A 410 4.57 27.48 -8.81
N PRO A 411 4.99 27.69 -10.08
CA PRO A 411 4.08 28.16 -11.10
C PRO A 411 3.07 27.06 -11.45
N SER A 412 1.80 27.41 -11.25
CA SER A 412 0.62 26.82 -11.86
C SER A 412 0.73 26.89 -13.39
N GLY A 413 0.95 25.74 -14.04
CA GLY A 413 0.77 25.56 -15.47
C GLY A 413 -0.56 24.85 -15.72
N GLY A 414 -1.54 25.60 -16.19
CA GLY A 414 -2.75 25.06 -16.80
C GLY A 414 -2.59 24.86 -18.31
N SER A 415 -3.72 24.53 -18.95
CA SER A 415 -3.96 24.36 -20.38
C SER A 415 -3.64 22.94 -20.88
N SER A 416 -4.67 22.11 -21.14
CA SER A 416 -5.58 22.10 -22.30
C SER A 416 -5.01 21.26 -23.45
N GLY A 417 -5.73 20.19 -23.80
CA GLY A 417 -5.36 19.31 -24.90
C GLY A 417 -6.46 18.30 -25.16
N SER A 418 -7.59 18.80 -25.62
CA SER A 418 -8.62 18.06 -26.34
C SER A 418 -8.07 17.52 -27.66
N GLY A 419 -8.34 16.25 -27.94
CA GLY A 419 -8.19 15.55 -29.21
C GLY A 419 -9.06 14.31 -29.17
#